data_AF-A0A3D4WXY7-F1
#
_entry.id   AF-A0A3D4WXY7-F1
#
_cell.length_a   1.000
_cell.length_b   1.000
_cell.length_c   1.000
_cell.angle_alpha   90.00
_cell.angle_beta   90.00
_cell.angle_gamma   90.00
#
_symmetry.space_group_name_H-M   'P 1'
#
loop_
_entity.id
_entity.type
_entity.pdbx_description
1 polymer ?
#
loop_
_entity_poly.entity_id
_entity_poly.type
_entity_poly.pdbx_seq_one_letter_code
_entity_poly.pdbx_strand_id
1 'polypeptide(L)'
;MTDENQNALSRRRLLAGIGVSTAGAVTLGAGHGIAEAAPEAGVSVPADRFGRMFPNLPAFAPATNQVRAAMSDIGKRGGILDARDPLERGPIDLIIDPALSVNNRDNPFHTAGTTFLGQFLDHDMTFDTTSPLGVPTAPETSVNARTPALDLDSVYGGG
;
A
#
# COMPACT_ATOMS: atom_id res chain seq x y z
N MET A 1 -45.23 31.55 -15.82
CA MET A 1 -44.05 31.04 -16.52
C MET A 1 -42.96 30.91 -15.46
N THR A 2 -42.64 29.67 -15.13
CA THR A 2 -41.80 29.22 -14.00
C THR A 2 -40.29 29.42 -14.25
N ASP A 3 -39.55 29.16 -13.18
CA ASP A 3 -38.12 28.85 -13.02
C ASP A 3 -37.22 30.00 -12.56
N GLU A 4 -36.92 30.07 -11.25
CA GLU A 4 -35.96 29.24 -10.50
C GLU A 4 -34.51 29.52 -10.91
N ASN A 5 -33.88 30.41 -10.14
CA ASN A 5 -32.44 30.48 -10.05
C ASN A 5 -32.05 30.83 -8.61
N GLN A 6 -30.93 30.27 -8.18
CA GLN A 6 -30.22 30.50 -6.92
C GLN A 6 -30.65 29.65 -5.72
N ASN A 7 -30.23 28.39 -5.72
CA ASN A 7 -29.92 27.69 -4.47
C ASN A 7 -28.52 27.07 -4.53
N ALA A 8 -27.52 27.92 -4.33
CA ALA A 8 -26.13 27.52 -4.14
C ALA A 8 -26.01 26.72 -2.83
N LEU A 9 -25.89 25.40 -2.95
CA LEU A 9 -25.67 24.51 -1.81
C LEU A 9 -24.25 24.71 -1.25
N SER A 10 -24.17 25.46 -0.15
CA SER A 10 -22.94 25.72 0.60
C SER A 10 -22.53 24.52 1.45
N ARG A 11 -21.29 24.05 1.27
CA ARG A 11 -20.67 22.83 1.84
C ARG A 11 -20.37 22.89 3.35
N ARG A 12 -21.14 23.62 4.16
CA ARG A 12 -20.78 23.92 5.57
C ARG A 12 -21.84 23.63 6.64
N ARG A 13 -22.79 22.73 6.38
CA ARG A 13 -23.73 22.27 7.40
C ARG A 13 -24.02 20.78 7.28
N LEU A 14 -23.24 19.96 7.98
CA LEU A 14 -23.65 18.60 8.36
C LEU A 14 -22.97 18.16 9.65
N LEU A 15 -23.45 18.70 10.78
CA LEU A 15 -23.22 18.18 12.12
C LEU A 15 -24.51 18.44 12.93
N ALA A 16 -25.32 17.40 13.13
CA ALA A 16 -26.25 17.27 14.25
C ALA A 16 -27.02 15.94 14.12
N GLY A 17 -26.72 14.99 15.00
CA GLY A 17 -27.48 13.74 15.15
C GLY A 17 -27.12 13.09 16.47
N ILE A 18 -27.78 13.56 17.54
CA ILE A 18 -27.62 13.18 18.94
C ILE A 18 -28.22 11.78 19.17
N GLY A 19 -27.43 10.85 19.73
CA GLY A 19 -27.91 9.59 20.27
C GLY A 19 -27.68 9.54 21.78
N VAL A 20 -28.76 9.62 22.55
CA VAL A 20 -28.79 9.47 24.01
C VAL A 20 -28.61 7.99 24.36
N SER A 21 -27.63 7.66 25.21
CA SER A 21 -27.60 6.42 25.98
C SER A 21 -27.08 6.68 27.39
N THR A 22 -27.70 6.01 28.33
CA THR A 22 -27.78 6.26 29.77
C THR A 22 -26.53 5.86 30.57
N ALA A 23 -26.21 6.70 31.56
CA ALA A 23 -25.59 6.40 32.88
C ALA A 23 -24.35 5.49 32.97
N GLY A 24 -23.21 6.09 33.31
CA GLY A 24 -22.04 5.42 33.88
C GLY A 24 -20.99 6.44 34.30
N ALA A 25 -20.63 6.47 35.59
CA ALA A 25 -19.76 7.48 36.20
C ALA A 25 -18.34 7.50 35.59
N VAL A 26 -17.84 8.71 35.28
CA VAL A 26 -16.46 8.92 34.82
C VAL A 26 -15.54 8.94 36.04
N THR A 27 -14.76 7.88 36.23
CA THR A 27 -13.58 7.90 37.11
C THR A 27 -12.33 8.10 36.25
N LEU A 28 -11.74 9.30 36.31
CA LEU A 28 -10.42 9.58 35.73
C LEU A 28 -9.34 8.94 36.60
N GLY A 29 -9.01 7.68 36.33
CA GLY A 29 -7.87 6.98 36.90
C GLY A 29 -6.72 6.96 35.90
N ALA A 30 -5.54 7.42 36.32
CA ALA A 30 -4.31 7.28 35.54
C ALA A 30 -4.02 5.79 35.30
N GLY A 31 -4.20 5.33 34.06
CA GLY A 31 -4.08 3.92 33.68
C GLY A 31 -3.16 3.78 32.48
N HIS A 32 -2.14 2.95 32.63
CA HIS A 32 -1.24 2.52 31.56
C HIS A 32 -2.06 2.06 30.36
N GLY A 33 -1.71 2.57 29.17
CA GLY A 33 -2.32 2.18 27.91
C GLY A 33 -1.99 0.73 27.59
N ILE A 34 -2.76 -0.19 28.15
CA ILE A 34 -2.88 -1.54 27.62
C ILE A 34 -3.73 -1.41 26.35
N ALA A 35 -3.05 -1.48 25.20
CA ALA A 35 -3.74 -1.76 23.95
C ALA A 35 -4.40 -3.13 24.13
N GLU A 36 -5.73 -3.14 24.20
CA GLU A 36 -6.50 -4.37 24.14
C GLU A 36 -6.23 -5.00 22.78
N ALA A 37 -5.39 -6.03 22.76
CA ALA A 37 -5.19 -6.86 21.59
C ALA A 37 -6.54 -7.51 21.31
N ALA A 38 -7.25 -6.97 20.31
CA ALA A 38 -8.40 -7.65 19.74
C ALA A 38 -7.96 -9.08 19.38
N PRO A 39 -8.79 -10.10 19.64
CA PRO A 39 -8.44 -11.45 19.26
C PRO A 39 -8.35 -11.47 17.73
N GLU A 40 -7.12 -11.55 17.21
CA GLU A 40 -6.84 -11.88 15.83
C GLU A 40 -7.44 -13.28 15.60
N ALA A 41 -8.68 -13.33 15.09
CA ALA A 41 -9.14 -14.46 14.30
C ALA A 41 -8.38 -14.44 12.97
N GLY A 42 -7.06 -14.56 13.06
CA GLY A 42 -6.14 -14.69 11.95
C GLY A 42 -5.99 -16.17 11.67
N VAL A 43 -6.22 -16.56 10.42
CA VAL A 43 -5.75 -17.85 9.92
C VAL A 43 -4.26 -17.93 10.28
N SER A 44 -3.89 -18.83 11.17
CA SER A 44 -2.49 -19.05 11.55
C SER A 44 -1.75 -19.61 10.34
N VAL A 45 -1.14 -18.74 9.55
CA VAL A 45 -0.24 -19.14 8.46
C VAL A 45 1.07 -19.60 9.08
N PRO A 46 1.59 -20.79 8.73
CA PRO A 46 2.94 -21.20 9.13
C PRO A 46 3.99 -20.12 8.80
N ALA A 47 4.99 -19.95 9.67
CA ALA A 47 5.97 -18.88 9.52
C ALA A 47 6.80 -18.98 8.22
N ASP A 48 6.91 -20.19 7.66
CA ASP A 48 7.58 -20.49 6.39
C ASP A 48 6.71 -20.16 5.15
N ARG A 49 5.58 -19.47 5.31
CA ARG A 49 4.65 -19.15 4.22
C ARG A 49 4.29 -17.67 4.20
N PHE A 50 3.98 -17.19 3.01
CA PHE A 50 3.47 -15.83 2.85
C PHE A 50 2.04 -15.72 3.40
N GLY A 51 1.70 -14.57 3.97
CA GLY A 51 0.39 -14.32 4.55
C GLY A 51 -0.06 -12.86 4.37
N ARG A 52 -1.32 -12.61 4.71
CA ARG A 52 -1.90 -11.25 4.71
C ARG A 52 -1.71 -10.62 6.08
N MET A 53 -1.15 -9.40 6.10
CA MET A 53 -1.05 -8.59 7.32
C MET A 53 -2.44 -8.24 7.91
N PHE A 54 -3.45 -8.08 7.04
CA PHE A 54 -4.83 -7.81 7.43
C PHE A 54 -5.77 -8.82 6.78
N PRO A 55 -5.88 -10.05 7.33
CA PRO A 55 -6.59 -11.15 6.67
C PRO A 55 -8.09 -10.88 6.49
N ASN A 56 -8.68 -10.07 7.38
CA ASN A 56 -10.09 -9.75 7.39
C ASN A 56 -10.42 -8.42 6.67
N LEU A 57 -9.42 -7.70 6.14
CA LEU A 57 -9.66 -6.45 5.43
C LEU A 57 -10.21 -6.73 4.02
N PRO A 58 -11.43 -6.25 3.69
CA PRO A 58 -11.98 -6.43 2.35
C PRO A 58 -11.08 -5.78 1.29
N ALA A 59 -11.03 -6.39 0.11
CA ALA A 59 -10.36 -5.77 -1.03
C ALA A 59 -11.01 -4.41 -1.36
N PHE A 60 -10.18 -3.45 -1.77
CA PHE A 60 -10.64 -2.12 -2.18
C PHE A 60 -11.73 -2.17 -3.26
N ALA A 61 -11.60 -3.09 -4.24
CA ALA A 61 -12.58 -3.34 -5.28
C ALA A 61 -12.54 -4.80 -5.77
N PRO A 62 -13.66 -5.36 -6.25
CA PRO A 62 -13.67 -6.67 -6.89
C PRO A 62 -12.91 -6.65 -8.22
N ALA A 63 -12.22 -7.74 -8.55
CA ALA A 63 -11.40 -7.90 -9.75
C ALA A 63 -12.25 -8.11 -11.04
N THR A 64 -13.15 -7.17 -11.34
CA THR A 64 -14.00 -7.19 -12.53
C THR A 64 -13.23 -6.75 -13.79
N ASN A 65 -13.75 -7.09 -14.98
CA ASN A 65 -13.17 -6.62 -16.25
C ASN A 65 -13.14 -5.09 -16.35
N GLN A 66 -14.14 -4.41 -15.77
CA GLN A 66 -14.18 -2.95 -15.73
C GLN A 66 -13.04 -2.38 -14.88
N VAL A 67 -12.80 -2.92 -13.68
CA VAL A 67 -11.69 -2.49 -12.81
C VAL A 67 -10.35 -2.77 -13.49
N ARG A 68 -10.18 -3.94 -14.12
CA ARG A 68 -8.98 -4.27 -14.89
C ARG A 68 -8.73 -3.26 -16.03
N ALA A 69 -9.77 -2.96 -16.81
CA ALA A 69 -9.67 -1.97 -17.89
C ALA A 69 -9.31 -0.58 -17.36
N ALA A 70 -9.89 -0.16 -16.24
CA ALA A 70 -9.55 1.12 -15.59
C ALA A 70 -8.09 1.16 -15.11
N MET A 71 -7.58 0.08 -14.51
CA MET A 71 -6.18 -0.02 -14.10
C MET A 71 -5.23 0.02 -15.30
N SER A 72 -5.59 -0.64 -16.41
CA SER A 72 -4.84 -0.54 -17.66
C SER A 72 -4.86 0.88 -18.25
N ASP A 73 -6.00 1.58 -18.16
CA ASP A 73 -6.13 2.96 -18.63
C ASP A 73 -5.26 3.95 -17.84
N ILE A 74 -5.17 3.73 -16.53
CA ILE A 74 -4.32 4.49 -15.61
C ILE A 74 -2.83 4.32 -15.94
N GLY A 75 -2.40 3.09 -16.25
CA GLY A 75 -0.99 2.74 -16.48
C GLY A 75 -0.52 2.78 -17.94
N LYS A 76 -1.39 3.10 -18.90
CA LYS A 76 -0.99 3.20 -20.32
C LYS A 76 -0.04 4.39 -20.54
N ARG A 77 0.76 4.33 -21.62
CA ARG A 77 1.51 5.51 -22.09
C ARG A 77 0.59 6.70 -22.33
N GLY A 78 0.98 7.87 -21.83
CA GLY A 78 0.20 9.11 -21.77
C GLY A 78 -0.86 9.14 -20.66
N GLY A 79 -1.05 8.03 -19.94
CA GLY A 79 -1.97 7.89 -18.81
C GLY A 79 -1.55 8.70 -17.58
N ILE A 80 -2.31 8.54 -16.49
CA ILE A 80 -2.09 9.34 -15.28
C ILE A 80 -0.80 8.96 -14.54
N LEU A 81 -0.35 7.71 -14.66
CA LEU A 81 0.91 7.24 -14.07
C LEU A 81 2.12 7.43 -15.00
N ASP A 82 1.92 7.94 -16.21
CA ASP A 82 3.04 8.24 -17.10
C ASP A 82 3.73 9.54 -16.66
N ALA A 83 5.01 9.44 -16.33
CA ALA A 83 5.88 10.58 -16.03
C ALA A 83 5.98 11.56 -17.22
N ARG A 84 5.82 11.07 -18.46
CA ARG A 84 5.99 11.86 -19.69
C ARG A 84 7.40 12.46 -19.80
N ASP A 85 8.39 11.74 -19.28
CA ASP A 85 9.80 12.07 -19.46
C ASP A 85 10.18 11.91 -20.95
N PRO A 86 11.09 12.73 -21.50
CA PRO A 86 11.50 12.68 -22.90
C PRO A 86 12.43 11.48 -23.15
N LEU A 87 11.83 10.28 -23.32
CA LEU A 87 12.54 9.00 -23.45
C LEU A 87 13.57 8.96 -24.58
N GLU A 88 13.40 9.79 -25.61
CA GLU A 88 14.34 9.97 -26.73
C GLU A 88 15.70 10.53 -26.30
N ARG A 89 15.79 11.17 -25.13
CA ARG A 89 17.06 11.66 -24.55
C ARG A 89 17.97 10.52 -24.08
N GLY A 90 17.41 9.34 -23.89
CA GLY A 90 18.12 8.16 -23.43
C GLY A 90 18.32 8.14 -21.91
N PRO A 91 18.64 6.97 -21.34
CA PRO A 91 18.59 6.75 -19.89
C PRO A 91 19.64 7.56 -19.11
N ILE A 92 20.81 7.83 -19.68
CA ILE A 92 21.87 8.58 -18.99
C ILE A 92 21.41 10.02 -18.73
N ASP A 93 20.93 10.71 -19.77
CA ASP A 93 20.46 12.09 -19.66
C ASP A 93 19.29 12.21 -18.68
N LEU A 94 18.33 11.27 -18.74
CA LEU A 94 17.16 11.24 -17.85
C LEU A 94 17.51 11.04 -16.36
N ILE A 95 18.69 10.49 -16.07
CA ILE A 95 19.18 10.29 -14.70
C ILE A 95 19.94 11.51 -14.19
N ILE A 96 20.77 12.14 -15.04
CA ILE A 96 21.72 13.17 -14.60
C ILE A 96 21.21 14.60 -14.75
N ASP A 97 20.18 14.83 -15.58
CA ASP A 97 19.58 16.14 -15.80
C ASP A 97 18.15 16.19 -15.21
N PRO A 98 17.98 16.75 -14.00
CA PRO A 98 16.68 16.87 -13.35
C PRO A 98 15.66 17.69 -14.15
N ALA A 99 16.10 18.54 -15.09
CA ALA A 99 15.20 19.30 -15.95
C ALA A 99 14.46 18.41 -16.95
N LEU A 100 14.91 17.16 -17.16
CA LEU A 100 14.24 16.20 -18.02
C LEU A 100 13.20 15.33 -17.27
N SER A 101 13.18 15.38 -15.94
CA SER A 101 12.32 14.53 -15.09
C SER A 101 11.41 15.38 -14.19
N VAL A 102 10.85 16.47 -14.73
CA VAL A 102 10.06 17.46 -13.96
C VAL A 102 8.82 16.84 -13.29
N ASN A 103 8.17 15.89 -13.96
CA ASN A 103 7.00 15.18 -13.44
C ASN A 103 7.38 13.94 -12.62
N ASN A 104 8.65 13.52 -12.67
CA ASN A 104 9.21 12.37 -11.98
C ASN A 104 10.40 12.83 -11.12
N ARG A 105 10.12 13.79 -10.23
CA ARG A 105 11.17 14.46 -9.46
C ARG A 105 11.70 13.57 -8.36
N ASP A 106 13.02 13.65 -8.16
CA ASP A 106 13.67 13.05 -7.00
C ASP A 106 13.08 13.53 -5.67
N ASN A 107 13.13 12.62 -4.69
CA ASN A 107 12.89 12.96 -3.30
C ASN A 107 14.14 13.66 -2.72
N PRO A 108 14.05 14.93 -2.27
CA PRO A 108 15.22 15.65 -1.77
C PRO A 108 15.73 15.14 -0.41
N PHE A 109 14.98 14.29 0.28
CA PHE A 109 15.31 13.80 1.62
C PHE A 109 15.81 12.36 1.63
N HIS A 110 15.59 11.59 0.57
CA HIS A 110 16.02 10.19 0.48
C HIS A 110 17.00 10.03 -0.68
N THR A 111 18.15 9.41 -0.41
CA THR A 111 19.11 9.08 -1.46
C THR A 111 18.64 7.84 -2.22
N ALA A 112 19.17 7.63 -3.43
CA ALA A 112 18.93 6.38 -4.18
C ALA A 112 19.31 5.12 -3.38
N GLY A 113 20.25 5.24 -2.42
CA GLY A 113 20.64 4.17 -1.50
C GLY A 113 19.48 3.60 -0.67
N THR A 114 18.46 4.40 -0.36
CA THR A 114 17.28 3.95 0.39
C THR A 114 16.52 2.84 -0.35
N THR A 115 16.45 2.90 -1.69
CA THR A 115 15.80 1.86 -2.50
C THR A 115 16.58 0.55 -2.47
N PHE A 116 17.91 0.63 -2.53
CA PHE A 116 18.78 -0.55 -2.45
C PHE A 116 18.75 -1.18 -1.06
N LEU A 117 18.69 -0.37 0.00
CA LEU A 117 18.49 -0.87 1.36
C LEU A 117 17.16 -1.62 1.48
N GLY A 118 16.08 -1.11 0.87
CA GLY A 118 14.78 -1.79 0.85
C GLY A 118 14.85 -3.17 0.18
N GLN A 119 15.48 -3.28 -1.00
CA GLN A 119 15.70 -4.57 -1.67
C GLN A 119 16.58 -5.51 -0.85
N PHE A 120 17.62 -4.98 -0.19
CA PHE A 120 18.48 -5.78 0.66
C PHE A 120 17.68 -6.43 1.78
N LEU A 121 16.85 -5.65 2.48
CA LEU A 121 15.98 -6.17 3.53
C LEU A 121 14.98 -7.19 2.98
N ASP A 122 14.30 -6.89 1.87
CA ASP A 122 13.33 -7.79 1.23
C ASP A 122 13.95 -9.14 0.85
N HIS A 123 15.13 -9.10 0.24
CA HIS A 123 15.86 -10.30 -0.17
C HIS A 123 16.41 -11.09 1.02
N ASP A 124 16.62 -10.49 2.19
CA ASP A 124 17.02 -11.22 3.41
C ASP A 124 15.83 -12.01 3.97
N MET A 125 14.66 -11.39 4.07
CA MET A 125 13.53 -11.99 4.77
C MET A 125 12.54 -12.77 3.89
N THR A 126 12.56 -12.58 2.56
CA THR A 126 11.58 -13.20 1.66
C THR A 126 12.21 -13.74 0.39
N PHE A 127 11.72 -14.91 -0.04
CA PHE A 127 12.02 -15.47 -1.34
C PHE A 127 10.92 -16.42 -1.83
N ASP A 128 10.18 -16.02 -2.87
CA ASP A 128 9.19 -16.87 -3.55
C ASP A 128 9.79 -17.48 -4.83
N THR A 129 9.83 -18.81 -4.90
CA THR A 129 10.36 -19.56 -6.05
C THR A 129 9.29 -20.25 -6.89
N THR A 130 8.03 -20.20 -6.46
CA THR A 130 6.97 -21.09 -6.97
C THR A 130 5.81 -20.34 -7.61
N SER A 131 5.60 -19.08 -7.26
CA SER A 131 4.45 -18.32 -7.77
C SER A 131 4.60 -17.96 -9.25
N PRO A 132 3.62 -18.33 -10.09
CA PRO A 132 3.59 -17.90 -11.49
C PRO A 132 3.26 -16.41 -11.63
N LEU A 133 3.97 -15.72 -12.52
CA LEU A 133 3.69 -14.32 -12.84
C LEU A 133 2.33 -14.17 -13.55
N GLY A 134 1.56 -13.16 -13.13
CA GLY A 134 0.27 -12.81 -13.76
C GLY A 134 -0.89 -13.73 -13.44
N VAL A 135 -0.68 -14.77 -12.62
CA VAL A 135 -1.72 -15.68 -12.15
C VAL A 135 -2.00 -15.37 -10.67
N PRO A 136 -3.28 -15.17 -10.28
CA PRO A 136 -3.62 -14.99 -8.88
C PRO A 136 -3.26 -16.24 -8.07
N THR A 137 -2.35 -16.10 -7.12
CA THR A 137 -1.94 -17.14 -6.18
C THR A 137 -2.32 -16.71 -4.77
N ALA A 138 -2.90 -17.61 -3.98
CA ALA A 138 -3.16 -17.36 -2.57
C ALA A 138 -1.82 -17.33 -1.82
N PRO A 139 -1.47 -16.23 -1.12
CA PRO A 139 -0.18 -16.10 -0.42
C PRO A 139 0.14 -17.30 0.48
N GLU A 140 -0.88 -17.82 1.15
CA GLU A 140 -0.81 -18.89 2.14
C GLU A 140 -0.36 -20.23 1.54
N THR A 141 -0.41 -20.35 0.20
CA THR A 141 0.07 -21.53 -0.53
C THR A 141 1.53 -21.42 -0.96
N SER A 142 2.08 -20.20 -1.00
CA SER A 142 3.47 -19.95 -1.37
C SER A 142 4.38 -20.12 -0.15
N VAL A 143 5.43 -20.92 -0.33
CA VAL A 143 6.45 -21.15 0.69
C VAL A 143 7.52 -20.07 0.54
N ASN A 144 7.88 -19.45 1.65
CA ASN A 144 9.05 -18.60 1.74
C ASN A 144 10.30 -19.52 1.79
N ALA A 145 11.12 -19.46 0.76
CA ALA A 145 12.35 -20.24 0.66
C ALA A 145 13.52 -19.63 1.47
N ARG A 146 13.21 -18.74 2.41
CA ARG A 146 14.14 -18.11 3.36
C ARG A 146 13.53 -18.04 4.75
N THR A 147 14.36 -17.73 5.73
CA THR A 147 13.91 -17.40 7.09
C THR A 147 13.23 -16.02 7.08
N PRO A 148 12.02 -15.87 7.63
CA PRO A 148 11.36 -14.57 7.77
C PRO A 148 11.96 -13.74 8.93
N ALA A 149 13.28 -13.61 8.96
CA ALA A 149 14.04 -12.88 9.97
C ALA A 149 15.14 -12.05 9.30
N LEU A 150 15.64 -11.04 10.01
CA LEU A 150 16.83 -10.28 9.60
C LEU A 150 18.06 -10.95 10.18
N ASP A 151 18.51 -12.04 9.56
CA ASP A 151 19.65 -12.85 9.99
C ASP A 151 20.84 -12.79 9.02
N LEU A 152 20.74 -11.98 7.96
CA LEU A 152 21.79 -11.76 6.96
C LEU A 152 22.10 -13.02 6.13
N ASP A 153 21.13 -13.93 5.97
CA ASP A 153 21.27 -15.11 5.11
C ASP A 153 21.58 -14.74 3.64
N SER A 154 21.20 -13.53 3.21
CA SER A 154 21.52 -12.97 1.90
C SER A 154 23.02 -12.73 1.68
N VAL A 155 23.78 -12.56 2.76
CA VAL A 155 25.22 -12.32 2.76
C VAL A 155 26.00 -13.59 3.11
N TYR A 156 25.54 -14.33 4.11
CA TYR A 156 26.29 -15.46 4.68
C TYR A 156 25.79 -16.84 4.23
N GLY A 157 24.57 -16.93 3.68
CA GLY A 157 23.90 -18.19 3.36
C GLY A 157 23.43 -18.95 4.60
N GLY A 158 22.62 -19.99 4.38
CA GLY A 158 22.12 -20.87 5.45
C GLY A 158 20.64 -20.70 5.83
N GLY A 159 19.92 -19.84 5.10
CA GLY A 159 18.44 -19.82 5.08
C GLY A 159 17.85 -21.06 4.41
#